data_AF-N4WTD7-F1
#
_entry.id   AF-N4WTD7-F1
#
_cell.length_a   1.000
_cell.length_b   1.000
_cell.length_c   1.000
_cell.angle_alpha   90.00
_cell.angle_beta   90.00
_cell.angle_gamma   90.00
#
_symmetry.space_group_name_H-M   'P 1'
#
loop_
_entity.id
_entity.type
_entity.pdbx_description
1 polymer ?
#
loop_
_entity_poly.entity_id
_entity_poly.type
_entity_poly.pdbx_seq_one_letter_code
_entity_poly.pdbx_strand_id
1 'polypeptide(L)' 'MSHRVKESIFSEDQQIEELDHYAIRFKATLNGKQSIKKWILGMGINAEVIAPESLKEEIKAELQMMLKMYMKSQDTPI' A
#
# COMPACT_ATOMS: atom_id res chain seq x y z
N MET A 1 -11.97 8.98 -11.74
CA MET A 1 -12.17 8.53 -10.35
C MET A 1 -10.96 8.90 -9.49
N SER A 2 -10.67 10.20 -9.33
CA SER A 2 -9.47 10.72 -8.63
C SER A 2 -9.82 11.56 -7.37
N HIS A 3 -11.11 11.79 -7.11
CA HIS A 3 -11.56 12.79 -6.13
C HIS A 3 -11.65 12.34 -4.67
N ARG A 4 -11.36 11.08 -4.32
CA ARG A 4 -11.62 10.56 -2.96
C ARG A 4 -10.43 10.52 -2.01
N VAL A 5 -9.22 10.84 -2.49
CA VAL A 5 -8.02 10.88 -1.63
C VAL A 5 -7.83 12.25 -0.97
N LYS A 6 -8.39 13.33 -1.54
CA LYS A 6 -8.30 14.69 -0.99
C LYS A 6 -9.19 14.94 0.23
N GLU A 7 -10.21 14.13 0.48
CA GLU A 7 -11.22 14.40 1.54
C GLU A 7 -10.96 13.69 2.87
N SER A 8 -9.99 12.77 2.95
CA SER A 8 -9.70 12.03 4.18
C SER A 8 -8.38 12.49 4.79
N ILE A 9 -8.49 13.22 5.91
CA ILE A 9 -7.37 13.64 6.75
C ILE A 9 -6.98 12.43 7.61
N PHE A 10 -5.81 11.82 7.35
CA PHE A 10 -5.34 10.63 8.07
C PHE A 10 -4.35 10.95 9.21
N SER A 11 -3.80 12.17 9.26
CA SER A 11 -2.99 12.72 10.37
C SER A 11 -2.87 14.24 10.25
N GLU A 12 -2.55 14.95 11.34
CA GLU A 12 -2.32 16.40 11.37
C GLU A 12 -1.05 16.83 10.58
N ASP A 13 -0.11 15.91 10.35
CA ASP A 13 1.16 16.15 9.65
C ASP A 13 1.19 15.66 8.20
N GLN A 14 0.03 15.34 7.63
CA GLN A 14 -0.09 14.81 6.27
C GLN A 14 0.40 15.81 5.23
N GLN A 15 1.41 15.40 4.45
CA GLN A 15 1.95 16.11 3.30
C GLN A 15 1.60 15.33 2.04
N ILE A 16 0.90 16.00 1.12
CA ILE A 16 0.64 15.49 -0.23
C ILE A 16 1.40 16.38 -1.21
N GLU A 17 2.39 15.81 -1.88
CA GLU A 17 3.04 16.46 -3.03
C GLU A 17 2.42 15.89 -4.31
N GLU A 18 1.82 16.73 -5.14
CA GLU A 18 1.40 16.33 -6.48
C GLU A 18 2.66 16.13 -7.34
N LEU A 19 2.79 14.96 -7.94
CA LEU A 19 3.88 14.63 -8.87
C LEU A 19 3.35 14.69 -10.31
N ASP A 20 4.26 14.80 -11.27
CA ASP A 20 3.90 14.70 -12.68
C ASP A 20 3.21 13.35 -12.98
N HIS A 21 2.38 13.32 -14.02
CA HIS A 21 1.68 12.11 -14.50
C HIS A 21 0.63 11.52 -13.53
N TYR A 22 -0.14 12.36 -12.84
CA TYR A 22 -1.26 11.95 -11.96
C TYR A 22 -0.85 11.09 -10.75
N ALA A 23 0.42 11.15 -10.35
CA ALA A 23 0.90 10.52 -9.14
C ALA A 23 0.89 11.51 -7.97
N ILE A 24 0.76 11.00 -6.75
CA ILE A 24 0.93 11.80 -5.53
C ILE A 24 1.97 11.15 -4.64
N ARG A 25 2.85 11.94 -4.03
CA ARG A 25 3.65 11.49 -2.91
C ARG A 25 2.93 11.84 -1.62
N PHE A 26 2.53 10.81 -0.91
CA PHE A 26 1.89 10.92 0.40
C PHE A 26 2.90 10.63 1.50
N LYS A 27 3.04 11.56 2.45
CA LYS A 27 3.88 11.40 3.65
C LYS A 27 3.06 11.81 4.87
N ALA A 28 2.95 10.92 5.85
CA ALA A 28 2.27 11.20 7.11
C ALA A 28 2.84 10.31 8.21
N THR A 29 2.76 10.77 9.46
CA THR A 29 3.00 9.93 10.63
C THR A 29 1.69 9.26 11.01
N LEU A 30 1.62 7.95 10.83
CA LEU A 30 0.39 7.19 11.05
C LEU A 30 0.57 6.23 12.24
N ASN A 31 -0.44 6.18 13.11
CA ASN A 31 -0.52 5.21 14.20
C ASN A 31 -1.29 3.97 13.74
N GLY A 32 -0.90 2.79 14.23
CA GLY A 32 -1.59 1.53 13.88
C GLY A 32 -1.02 0.87 12.63
N LYS A 33 0.20 0.33 12.78
CA LYS A 33 0.97 -0.38 11.75
C LYS A 33 0.15 -1.37 10.90
N GLN A 34 -0.72 -2.18 11.52
CA GLN A 34 -1.54 -3.15 10.79
C GLN A 34 -2.60 -2.51 9.90
N SER A 35 -3.22 -1.41 10.34
CA SER A 35 -4.21 -0.68 9.55
C SER A 35 -3.55 -0.05 8.31
N ILE A 36 -2.35 0.51 8.48
CA ILE A 36 -1.56 1.09 7.39
C ILE A 36 -1.23 0.02 6.35
N LYS A 37 -0.75 -1.15 6.77
CA LYS A 37 -0.46 -2.26 5.85
C LYS A 37 -1.70 -2.71 5.07
N LYS A 38 -2.84 -2.87 5.74
CA LYS A 38 -4.12 -3.22 5.08
C LYS A 38 -4.53 -2.19 4.04
N TRP A 39 -4.36 -0.90 4.35
CA TRP A 39 -4.68 0.18 3.43
C TRP A 39 -3.79 0.15 2.18
N ILE A 40 -2.47 0.02 2.36
CA ILE A 40 -1.50 -0.10 1.26
C ILE A 40 -1.81 -1.32 0.39
N LEU A 41 -1.97 -2.51 1.00
CA LEU A 41 -2.26 -3.74 0.27
C LEU A 41 -3.62 -3.66 -0.46
N GLY A 42 -4.61 -3.00 0.14
CA GLY A 42 -5.91 -2.78 -0.47
C GLY A 42 -5.87 -1.89 -1.72
N MET A 43 -4.88 -0.99 -1.84
CA MET A 43 -4.64 -0.21 -3.05
C MET A 43 -3.97 -1.03 -4.17
N GLY A 44 -3.33 -2.14 -3.82
CA GLY A 44 -2.66 -3.04 -4.76
C GLY A 44 -1.55 -2.32 -5.53
N ILE A 45 -1.53 -2.50 -6.85
CA ILE A 45 -0.51 -1.93 -7.74
C ILE A 45 -0.51 -0.40 -7.83
N ASN A 46 -1.52 0.28 -7.29
CA ASN A 46 -1.64 1.73 -7.37
C ASN A 46 -0.93 2.46 -6.22
N ALA A 47 -0.29 1.74 -5.29
CA ALA A 47 0.45 2.31 -4.18
C ALA A 47 1.80 1.62 -3.99
N GLU A 48 2.85 2.41 -3.78
CA GLU A 48 4.18 1.92 -3.47
C GLU A 48 4.70 2.56 -2.17
N VAL A 49 5.26 1.73 -1.29
CA VAL A 49 5.95 2.21 -0.09
C VAL A 49 7.38 2.59 -0.45
N ILE A 50 7.68 3.89 -0.37
CA ILE A 50 9.03 4.42 -0.59
C ILE A 50 9.87 4.34 0.69
N ALA A 51 9.27 4.69 1.84
CA ALA A 51 9.92 4.68 3.15
C ALA A 51 8.86 4.53 4.28
N PRO A 52 9.25 4.07 5.49
CA PRO A 52 10.57 3.53 5.84
C PRO A 52 10.81 2.14 5.23
N GLU A 53 12.08 1.76 5.09
CA GLU A 53 12.49 0.47 4.51
C GLU A 53 11.88 -0.73 5.25
N SER A 54 11.77 -0.64 6.58
CA SER A 54 11.13 -1.67 7.39
C SER A 54 9.68 -1.96 6.97
N LEU A 55 8.90 -0.92 6.67
CA LEU A 55 7.52 -1.07 6.20
C LEU A 55 7.50 -1.66 4.78
N LYS A 56 8.43 -1.25 3.92
CA LYS A 56 8.56 -1.79 2.56
C LYS A 56 8.84 -3.29 2.56
N GLU A 57 9.76 -3.75 3.40
CA GLU A 57 10.10 -5.17 3.53
C GLU A 57 8.94 -5.99 4.10
N GLU A 58 8.16 -5.43 5.03
CA GLU A 58 6.97 -6.10 5.55
C GLU A 58 5.89 -6.31 4.48
N ILE A 59 5.59 -5.27 3.69
CA ILE A 59 4.63 -5.38 2.58
C ILE A 59 5.11 -6.41 1.56
N LYS A 60 6.40 -6.41 1.23
CA LYS A 60 7.01 -7.38 0.32
C LYS A 60 6.88 -8.82 0.84
N ALA A 61 7.14 -9.05 2.13
CA ALA A 61 6.98 -10.36 2.75
C ALA A 61 5.53 -10.85 2.69
N GLU A 62 4.57 -9.96 2.97
CA GLU A 62 3.14 -10.28 2.94
C GLU A 62 2.67 -10.63 1.51
N LEU A 63 3.10 -9.86 0.50
CA LEU A 63 2.86 -10.16 -0.92
C LEU A 63 3.47 -11.50 -1.36
N GLN A 64 4.69 -11.81 -0.92
CA GLN A 64 5.34 -13.09 -1.22
C GLN A 64 4.57 -14.27 -0.62
N MET A 65 4.01 -14.12 0.59
CA MET A 65 3.16 -15.15 1.19
C MET A 65 1.86 -15.33 0.41
N MET A 66 1.19 -14.23 0.04
CA MET A 66 -0.02 -14.27 -0.80
C MET A 66 0.27 -14.96 -2.14
N LEU A 67 1.33 -14.57 -2.83
CA LEU A 67 1.73 -15.16 -4.10
C LEU A 67 1.96 -16.67 -3.97
N LYS A 68 2.68 -17.10 -2.93
CA LYS A 68 2.90 -18.52 -2.63
C LYS A 68 1.59 -19.27 -2.39
N MET A 69 0.59 -18.65 -1.76
CA MET A 69 -0.71 -19.30 -1.54
C MET A 69 -1.43 -19.55 -2.86
N TYR A 70 -1.50 -18.56 -3.75
CA TYR A 70 -2.22 -18.67 -5.02
C TYR A 70 -1.46 -19.46 -6.10
N MET A 71 -0.12 -19.41 -6.09
CA MET A 71 0.71 -20.15 -7.05
C MET A 71 0.88 -21.63 -6.70
N LYS A 72 0.64 -22.04 -5.44
CA LYS A 72 0.67 -23.46 -5.03
C LYS A 72 -0.53 -24.28 -5.53
N SER A 73 -1.55 -23.64 -6.10
CA SER A 73 -2.82 -24.28 -6.46
C SER A 73 -2.91 -24.73 -7.93
N GLN A 74 -1.80 -24.85 -8.67
CA GLN A 74 -1.81 -25.35 -10.05
C GLN A 74 -1.83 -26.89 -10.16
N ASP A 75 -1.85 -27.63 -9.04
CA ASP A 75 -1.98 -29.09 -9.00
C ASP A 75 -3.37 -29.52 -8.48
N THR A 76 -4.43 -29.22 -9.22
CA THR A 76 -5.71 -29.94 -9.05
C THR A 76 -6.24 -30.31 -10.44
N PRO A 77 -6.25 -31.61 -10.82
CA PRO A 77 -6.82 -32.05 -12.07
C PRO A 77 -8.32 -31.74 -12.10
N ILE A 78 -8.77 -31.19 -13.22
CA ILE A 78 -10.20 -31.10 -13.61
C ILE A 78 -10.72 -32.51 -13.86
#